data_AF-A0A927L7V4-F1
#
_entry.id   AF-A0A927L7V4-F1
#
_cell.length_a   1.000
_cell.length_b   1.000
_cell.length_c   1.000
_cell.angle_alpha   90.00
_cell.angle_beta   90.00
_cell.angle_gamma   90.00
#
_symmetry.space_group_name_H-M   'P 1'
#
loop_
_entity.id
_entity.type
_entity.pdbx_description
1 polymer ?
#
loop_
_entity_poly.entity_id
_entity_poly.type
_entity_poly.pdbx_seq_one_letter_code
_entity_poly.pdbx_strand_id
1 'polypeptide(L)'
;MTTTSGRPDPTGTAPAADEVAEELLGFLTDRTKTTWEPDQDLFAVGGMSSLFAMQLVVHLEKTYDIVISGADLMLDNFRTVDAMVRLVGRLATPGDATGHAGG
;
A
#
# COMPACT_ATOMS: atom_id res chain seq x y z
N MET A 1 -18.01 -27.31 5.98
CA MET A 1 -18.08 -26.07 6.77
C MET A 1 -17.88 -24.92 5.79
N THR A 2 -18.79 -23.97 5.82
CA THR A 2 -18.81 -22.67 5.11
C THR A 2 -17.48 -21.94 5.33
N THR A 3 -16.89 -21.24 4.36
CA THR A 3 -17.38 -19.95 3.85
C THR A 3 -16.73 -19.59 2.51
N THR A 4 -17.59 -19.11 1.62
CA THR A 4 -17.37 -18.26 0.46
C THR A 4 -16.15 -17.33 0.54
N SER A 5 -15.08 -17.60 -0.21
CA SER A 5 -14.17 -16.53 -0.64
C SER A 5 -14.84 -15.81 -1.80
N GLY A 6 -15.47 -14.69 -1.49
CA GLY A 6 -15.97 -13.75 -2.48
C GLY A 6 -14.83 -13.34 -3.39
N ARG A 7 -15.01 -13.54 -4.69
CA ARG A 7 -14.18 -12.95 -5.72
C ARG A 7 -14.58 -11.47 -5.77
N PRO A 8 -13.71 -10.50 -5.44
CA PRO A 8 -14.01 -9.11 -5.74
C PRO A 8 -14.12 -8.96 -7.26
N ASP A 9 -15.25 -8.43 -7.72
CA ASP A 9 -15.49 -8.06 -9.12
C ASP A 9 -14.49 -6.96 -9.53
N PRO A 10 -13.66 -7.15 -10.57
CA PRO A 10 -12.70 -6.15 -11.02
C PRO A 10 -13.42 -5.13 -11.93
N THR A 11 -14.27 -4.28 -11.35
CA THR A 11 -14.72 -3.09 -12.06
C THR A 11 -13.59 -2.06 -11.95
N GLY A 12 -12.88 -1.84 -13.06
CA GLY A 12 -11.69 -0.97 -13.17
C GLY A 12 -11.95 0.47 -12.75
N THR A 13 -11.94 0.71 -11.44
CA THR A 13 -11.97 1.99 -10.76
C THR A 13 -11.00 1.83 -9.59
N ALA A 14 -10.30 2.91 -9.22
CA ALA A 14 -9.18 2.94 -8.28
C ALA A 14 -9.27 1.90 -7.14
N PRO A 15 -8.14 1.26 -6.77
CA PRO A 15 -8.13 0.19 -5.79
C PRO A 15 -8.80 0.67 -4.49
N ALA A 16 -9.80 -0.08 -4.02
CA ALA A 16 -10.46 0.23 -2.77
C ALA A 16 -9.45 0.12 -1.60
N ALA A 17 -9.58 1.00 -0.62
CA ALA A 17 -8.66 1.05 0.52
C ALA A 17 -8.57 -0.32 1.24
N ASP A 18 -9.70 -1.00 1.39
CA ASP A 18 -9.78 -2.33 1.99
C ASP A 18 -9.01 -3.40 1.18
N GLU A 19 -9.07 -3.35 -0.15
CA GLU A 19 -8.33 -4.29 -1.02
C GLU A 19 -6.82 -4.12 -0.90
N VAL A 20 -6.36 -2.86 -0.89
CA VAL A 20 -4.94 -2.54 -0.69
C VAL A 20 -4.48 -3.04 0.68
N ALA A 21 -5.31 -2.87 1.71
CA ALA A 21 -5.00 -3.32 3.06
C ALA A 21 -4.86 -4.85 3.13
N GLU A 22 -5.83 -5.59 2.57
CA GLU A 22 -5.81 -7.06 2.55
C GLU A 22 -4.60 -7.61 1.79
N GLU A 23 -4.25 -7.01 0.65
CA GLU A 23 -3.09 -7.43 -0.15
C GLU A 23 -1.77 -7.20 0.61
N LEU A 24 -1.61 -6.02 1.22
CA LEU A 24 -0.43 -5.68 2.01
C LEU A 24 -0.31 -6.57 3.26
N LEU A 25 -1.41 -6.80 3.98
CA LEU A 25 -1.43 -7.71 5.13
C LEU A 25 -1.05 -9.14 4.72
N GLY A 26 -1.55 -9.60 3.57
CA GLY A 26 -1.18 -10.90 2.99
C GLY A 26 0.32 -10.98 2.67
N PHE A 27 0.85 -9.97 1.99
CA PHE A 27 2.28 -9.88 1.64
C PHE A 27 3.18 -9.86 2.89
N LEU A 28 2.82 -9.04 3.89
CA LEU A 28 3.54 -8.95 5.15
C LEU A 28 3.50 -10.27 5.92
N THR A 29 2.32 -10.89 6.02
CA THR A 29 2.14 -12.18 6.69
C THR A 29 2.93 -13.28 6.00
N ASP A 30 2.94 -13.33 4.66
CA ASP A 30 3.72 -14.33 3.94
C ASP A 30 5.22 -14.18 4.17
N ARG A 31 5.73 -12.94 4.19
CA ARG A 31 7.15 -12.64 4.33
C ARG A 31 7.67 -12.79 5.75
N THR A 32 6.89 -12.37 6.75
CA THR A 32 7.28 -12.34 8.16
C THR A 32 6.77 -13.55 8.95
N LYS A 33 5.88 -14.35 8.34
CA LYS A 33 5.18 -15.48 8.98
C LYS A 33 4.48 -15.09 10.29
N THR A 34 4.06 -13.83 10.38
CA THR A 34 3.41 -13.22 11.55
C THR A 34 2.13 -12.52 11.11
N THR A 35 1.08 -12.56 11.92
CA THR A 35 -0.17 -11.81 11.67
C THR A 35 0.03 -10.34 12.00
N TRP A 36 -0.38 -9.45 11.10
CA TRP A 36 -0.29 -8.00 11.26
C TRP A 36 -1.70 -7.38 11.36
N GLU A 37 -1.80 -6.28 12.09
CA GLU A 37 -2.98 -5.41 12.11
C GLU A 37 -2.72 -4.15 11.28
N PRO A 38 -3.76 -3.54 10.70
CA PRO A 38 -3.59 -2.40 9.81
C PRO A 38 -2.99 -1.16 10.49
N ASP A 39 -3.23 -1.02 11.79
CA ASP A 39 -2.71 0.05 12.66
C ASP A 39 -1.41 -0.32 13.39
N GLN A 40 -0.89 -1.54 13.19
CA GLN A 40 0.34 -1.99 13.84
C GLN A 40 1.60 -1.34 13.24
N ASP A 41 2.49 -0.84 14.10
CA ASP A 41 3.76 -0.23 13.69
C ASP A 41 4.79 -1.31 13.32
N LEU A 42 4.95 -1.52 12.02
CA LEU A 42 5.82 -2.50 11.39
C LEU A 42 7.31 -2.34 11.76
N PHE A 43 7.74 -1.12 12.04
CA PHE A 43 9.12 -0.82 12.42
C PHE A 43 9.35 -1.00 13.91
N ALA A 44 8.36 -0.68 14.75
CA ALA A 44 8.47 -0.83 16.20
C ALA A 44 8.56 -2.31 16.64
N VAL A 45 7.84 -3.21 15.97
CA VAL A 45 7.89 -4.65 16.30
C VAL A 45 9.17 -5.32 15.78
N GLY A 46 10.04 -4.59 15.08
CA GLY A 46 11.27 -5.15 14.48
C GLY A 46 11.02 -6.09 13.29
N GLY A 47 9.80 -6.07 12.73
CA GLY A 47 9.42 -6.91 11.59
C GLY A 47 9.94 -6.44 10.24
N MET A 48 10.46 -5.22 10.14
CA MET A 48 10.97 -4.65 8.90
C MET A 48 12.45 -4.33 8.95
N SER A 49 13.20 -4.90 8.01
CA SER A 49 14.58 -4.49 7.70
C SER A 49 14.57 -3.34 6.68
N SER A 50 15.61 -2.50 6.67
CA SER A 50 15.73 -1.40 5.69
C SER A 50 15.65 -1.88 4.23
N LEU A 51 16.12 -3.10 3.94
CA LEU A 51 16.02 -3.70 2.60
C LEU A 51 14.59 -4.11 2.25
N PHE A 52 13.82 -4.57 3.25
CA PHE A 52 12.42 -4.93 3.03
C PHE A 52 11.56 -3.70 2.78
N ALA A 53 11.82 -2.59 3.47
CA ALA A 53 11.16 -1.32 3.19
C ALA A 53 11.33 -0.87 1.73
N MET A 54 12.55 -0.98 1.18
CA MET A 54 12.79 -0.67 -0.24
C MET A 54 12.06 -1.63 -1.19
N GLN A 55 12.01 -2.92 -0.88
CA GLN A 55 11.22 -3.88 -1.66
C GLN A 55 9.73 -3.57 -1.63
N LEU A 56 9.22 -3.13 -0.49
CA LEU A 56 7.82 -2.76 -0.31
C LEU A 56 7.46 -1.55 -1.15
N VAL A 57 8.32 -0.52 -1.17
CA VAL A 57 8.15 0.64 -2.05
C VAL A 57 8.05 0.20 -3.51
N VAL A 58 9.03 -0.59 -4.00
CA VAL A 58 9.03 -1.07 -5.39
C VAL A 58 7.82 -1.95 -5.71
N HIS A 59 7.35 -2.74 -4.74
CA HIS A 59 6.14 -3.56 -4.89
C HIS A 59 4.91 -2.66 -5.05
N LEU A 60 4.73 -1.67 -4.18
CA LEU A 60 3.64 -0.70 -4.26
C LEU A 60 3.63 0.05 -5.60
N GLU A 61 4.79 0.57 -6.03
CA GLU A 61 4.92 1.27 -7.31
C GLU A 61 4.52 0.40 -8.50
N LYS A 62 4.97 -0.86 -8.52
CA LYS A 62 4.67 -1.80 -9.62
C LYS A 62 3.24 -2.34 -9.60
N THR A 63 2.68 -2.59 -8.41
CA THR A 63 1.34 -3.17 -8.27
C THR A 63 0.26 -2.15 -8.59
N TYR A 64 0.46 -0.89 -8.17
CA TYR A 64 -0.54 0.16 -8.30
C TYR A 64 -0.22 1.20 -9.38
N ASP A 65 0.89 1.03 -10.12
CA ASP A 65 1.37 1.97 -11.14
C ASP A 65 1.53 3.41 -10.59
N ILE A 66 2.06 3.52 -9.38
CA ILE A 66 2.28 4.79 -8.67
C ILE A 66 3.76 5.13 -8.58
N VAL A 67 4.07 6.41 -8.34
CA VAL A 67 5.44 6.90 -8.12
C VAL A 67 5.56 7.41 -6.69
N ILE A 68 6.45 6.79 -5.89
CA ILE A 68 6.67 7.14 -4.50
C ILE A 68 8.01 7.89 -4.40
N SER A 69 7.97 9.19 -4.13
CA SER A 69 9.19 10.00 -4.06
C SER A 69 9.11 11.16 -3.06
N GLY A 70 10.27 11.71 -2.68
CA GLY A 70 10.34 12.90 -1.82
C GLY A 70 9.62 12.72 -0.48
N ALA A 71 8.50 13.41 -0.30
CA ALA A 71 7.69 13.37 0.92
C ALA A 71 6.91 12.05 1.08
N ASP A 72 6.68 11.31 0.00
CA ASP A 72 6.00 10.03 0.05
C ASP A 72 6.89 8.93 0.65
N LEU A 73 8.22 9.06 0.49
CA LEU A 73 9.23 8.17 1.08
C LEU A 73 9.42 8.33 2.60
N MET A 74 8.63 9.20 3.25
CA MET A 74 8.69 9.36 4.71
C MET A 74 8.28 8.06 5.42
N LEU A 75 9.03 7.70 6.46
CA LEU A 75 8.79 6.51 7.27
C LEU A 75 7.35 6.41 7.77
N ASP A 76 6.74 7.54 8.14
CA ASP A 76 5.34 7.62 8.58
C ASP A 76 4.34 7.05 7.55
N ASN A 77 4.64 7.10 6.25
CA ASN A 77 3.78 6.51 5.21
C ASN A 77 3.93 4.98 5.10
N PHE A 78 5.00 4.39 5.64
CA PHE A 78 5.26 2.94 5.62
C PHE A 78 5.17 2.31 7.01
N ARG A 79 4.83 3.11 8.01
CA ARG A 79 4.85 2.69 9.41
C ARG A 79 3.78 1.64 9.71
N THR A 80 2.61 1.81 9.10
CA THR A 80 1.44 0.95 9.27
C THR A 80 0.83 0.67 7.90
N VAL A 81 0.01 -0.37 7.79
CA VAL A 81 -0.69 -0.67 6.54
C VAL A 81 -1.69 0.42 6.21
N ASP A 82 -2.39 0.98 7.21
CA ASP A 82 -3.31 2.11 7.01
C ASP A 82 -2.61 3.30 6.35
N ALA A 83 -1.37 3.62 6.76
CA ALA A 83 -0.60 4.70 6.16
C ALA A 83 -0.27 4.44 4.68
N MET A 84 0.09 3.19 4.34
CA MET A 84 0.37 2.77 2.97
C MET A 84 -0.89 2.80 2.11
N VAL A 85 -2.02 2.32 2.63
CA VAL A 85 -3.32 2.36 1.96
C VAL A 85 -3.70 3.80 1.63
N ARG A 86 -3.53 4.71 2.59
CA ARG A 86 -3.75 6.15 2.38
C ARG A 86 -2.76 6.74 1.37
N LEU A 87 -1.51 6.26 1.33
CA LEU A 87 -0.53 6.69 0.34
C LEU A 87 -0.95 6.25 -1.07
N VAL A 88 -1.26 4.97 -1.25
CA VAL A 88 -1.72 4.40 -2.53
C VAL A 88 -2.98 5.13 -2.98
N GLY A 89 -3.98 5.33 -2.11
CA GLY A 89 -5.20 6.05 -2.49
C GLY A 89 -4.96 7.49 -2.97
N ARG A 90 -3.95 8.18 -2.40
CA ARG A 90 -3.54 9.53 -2.83
C ARG A 90 -2.81 9.54 -4.17
N LEU A 91 -1.96 8.54 -4.43
CA LEU A 91 -1.13 8.48 -5.64
C LEU A 91 -1.83 7.80 -6.82
N ALA A 92 -2.70 6.81 -6.54
CA ALA A 92 -3.45 6.03 -7.52
C ALA A 92 -4.73 6.73 -7.95
N THR A 93 -5.26 7.67 -7.16
CA THR A 93 -6.12 8.70 -7.72
C THR A 93 -5.21 9.57 -8.59
N PRO A 94 -5.35 9.56 -9.92
CA PRO A 94 -4.65 10.54 -10.73
C PRO A 94 -5.13 11.90 -10.21
N GLY A 95 -4.26 12.56 -9.46
CA GLY A 95 -4.38 13.97 -9.23
C GLY A 95 -4.54 14.57 -10.62
N ASP A 96 -5.67 15.23 -10.81
CA ASP A 96 -5.92 16.22 -11.83
C ASP A 96 -4.70 17.15 -11.91
N ALA A 97 -3.66 16.73 -12.64
CA ALA A 97 -2.57 17.58 -13.08
C ALA A 97 -3.05 18.34 -14.32
N THR A 98 -4.26 18.92 -14.23
CA THR A 98 -4.67 20.03 -15.08
C THR A 98 -3.90 21.25 -14.57
N GLY A 99 -2.68 21.44 -15.06
CA GLY A 99 -1.78 22.41 -14.45
C GLY A 99 -0.49 22.75 -15.20
N HIS A 100 -0.47 22.72 -16.54
CA HIS A 100 0.39 23.65 -17.29
C HIS A 100 -0.16 23.91 -18.71
N ALA A 101 -1.25 24.68 -18.77
CA ALA A 101 -1.50 25.57 -19.91
C ALA A 101 -0.95 26.94 -19.52
N GLY A 102 0.04 27.46 -20.25
CA GLY A 102 0.47 28.84 -20.09
C GLY A 102 1.87 29.14 -20.65
N GLY A 103 1.93 29.55 -21.93
CA GLY A 103 3.11 30.17 -22.54
C GLY A 103 3.17 29.99 -24.04
#